data_AF-A0AAP3ELF2-F1
#
_entry.id   AF-A0AAP3ELF2-F1
#
_cell.length_a   1.000
_cell.length_b   1.000
_cell.length_c   1.000
_cell.angle_alpha   90.00
_cell.angle_beta   90.00
_cell.angle_gamma   90.00
#
_symmetry.space_group_name_H-M   'P 1'
#
loop_
_entity.id
_entity.type
_entity.pdbx_description
1 polymer ?
#
loop_
_entity_poly.entity_id
_entity_poly.type
_entity_poly.pdbx_seq_one_letter_code
_entity_poly.pdbx_strand_id
1 'polypeptide(L)' 'ILLALRNYGSHKKYHNVKCGVNSRLDELQAAFLNVKMNYLDIDIETRRNIA' A
#
# COMPACT_ATOMS: atom_id res chain seq x y z
N ILE A 1 -12.67 7.48 -6.29
CA ILE A 1 -13.34 7.29 -4.98
C ILE A 1 -12.38 6.67 -3.95
N LEU A 2 -11.79 5.49 -4.21
CA LEU A 2 -10.90 4.79 -3.26
C LEU A 2 -9.72 5.66 -2.75
N LEU A 3 -9.06 6.41 -3.64
CA LEU A 3 -7.95 7.30 -3.28
C LEU A 3 -8.34 8.37 -2.25
N ALA A 4 -9.55 8.92 -2.35
CA ALA A 4 -10.05 9.86 -1.35
C ALA A 4 -10.38 9.13 -0.04
N LEU A 5 -11.03 7.97 -0.09
CA LEU A 5 -11.44 7.24 1.11
C LEU A 5 -10.26 6.85 2.02
N ARG A 6 -9.10 6.48 1.45
CA ARG A 6 -7.86 6.19 2.23
C ARG A 6 -7.17 7.42 2.78
N ASN A 7 -7.60 8.61 2.37
CA ASN A 7 -7.04 9.91 2.73
C ASN A 7 -8.14 10.83 3.27
N TYR A 8 -8.86 10.40 4.31
CA TYR A 8 -9.89 11.19 5.00
C TYR A 8 -11.06 11.66 4.11
N GLY A 9 -11.30 11.00 2.98
CA GLY A 9 -12.28 11.41 1.98
C GLY A 9 -11.84 12.64 1.17
N SER A 10 -10.52 12.86 1.06
CA SER A 10 -9.93 14.07 0.51
C SER A 10 -9.04 13.82 -0.72
N HIS A 11 -9.25 14.62 -1.77
CA HIS A 11 -8.36 14.72 -2.93
C HIS A 11 -7.42 15.92 -2.86
N LYS A 12 -7.78 16.95 -2.09
CA LYS A 12 -7.00 18.18 -1.88
C LYS A 12 -6.98 18.48 -0.40
N LYS A 13 -5.79 18.80 0.14
CA LYS A 13 -5.56 19.06 1.57
C LYS A 13 -6.68 19.93 2.16
N TYR A 14 -7.30 19.44 3.24
CA TYR A 14 -8.40 20.08 3.98
C TYR A 14 -9.74 20.22 3.26
N HIS A 15 -9.92 19.60 2.10
CA HIS A 15 -11.22 19.49 1.42
C HIS A 15 -11.67 18.03 1.44
N ASN A 16 -12.63 17.71 2.31
CA ASN A 16 -13.17 16.36 2.48
C ASN A 16 -14.54 16.30 1.78
N VAL A 17 -14.62 15.61 0.64
CA VAL A 17 -15.85 15.47 -0.16
C VAL A 17 -16.76 14.35 0.34
N LYS A 18 -16.21 13.43 1.14
CA LYS A 18 -16.91 12.30 1.79
C LYS A 18 -16.29 12.02 3.14
N CYS A 19 -16.97 11.26 4.00
CA CYS A 19 -16.32 10.68 5.19
C CYS A 19 -15.36 9.56 4.73
N GLY A 20 -14.11 9.62 5.20
CA GLY A 20 -13.10 8.60 4.92
C GLY A 20 -12.16 8.43 6.11
N VAL A 21 -11.15 7.58 5.94
CA VAL A 21 -10.21 7.19 7.00
C VAL A 21 -8.77 7.47 6.58
N ASN A 22 -7.82 7.39 7.51
CA ASN A 22 -6.40 7.36 7.16
C ASN A 22 -5.95 5.91 7.01
N SER A 23 -5.73 5.49 5.78
CA SER A 23 -5.26 4.14 5.46
C SER A 23 -4.22 4.20 4.34
N ARG A 24 -3.21 5.05 4.53
CA ARG A 24 -2.12 5.25 3.57
C ARG A 24 -0.94 4.36 3.97
N LEU A 25 -0.31 3.76 2.97
CA LEU A 25 1.03 3.20 3.11
C LEU A 25 2.04 4.35 3.25
N ASP A 26 2.95 4.26 4.21
CA ASP A 26 4.03 5.22 4.37
C ASP A 26 5.17 4.97 3.37
N GLU A 27 5.92 6.02 3.06
CA GLU A 27 6.99 5.98 2.06
C GLU A 27 8.15 5.04 2.44
N LEU A 28 8.43 4.89 3.73
CA LEU A 28 9.51 4.01 4.19
C LEU A 28 9.15 2.53 3.96
N GLN A 29 7.94 2.12 4.35
CA GLN A 29 7.44 0.77 4.08
C GLN A 29 7.26 0.54 2.58
N ALA A 30 6.83 1.55 1.82
CA ALA A 30 6.77 1.46 0.35
C ALA A 30 8.16 1.21 -0.25
N ALA A 31 9.21 1.86 0.25
CA ALA A 31 10.58 1.62 -0.20
C ALA A 31 11.06 0.19 0.13
N PHE A 32 10.75 -0.33 1.32
CA PHE A 32 11.05 -1.72 1.67
C PHE A 32 10.33 -2.70 0.76
N LEU A 33 9.04 -2.47 0.50
CA LEU A 33 8.26 -3.29 -0.42
C LEU A 33 8.83 -3.23 -1.83
N ASN A 34 9.23 -2.05 -2.31
CA ASN A 34 9.81 -1.90 -3.65
C ASN A 34 11.06 -2.77 -3.86
N VAL A 35 11.94 -2.87 -2.86
CA VAL A 35 13.09 -3.79 -2.93
C VAL A 35 12.65 -5.25 -2.88
N LYS A 36 11.75 -5.60 -1.95
CA LYS A 36 11.25 -6.98 -1.78
C LYS A 36 10.50 -7.50 -3.01
N MET A 37 9.77 -6.64 -3.71
CA MET A 37 9.00 -7.02 -4.89
C MET A 37 9.88 -7.64 -5.99
N ASN A 38 11.15 -7.25 -6.08
CA ASN A 38 12.10 -7.82 -7.05
C ASN A 38 12.43 -9.30 -6.79
N TYR A 39 12.19 -9.80 -5.57
CA TYR A 39 12.53 -11.16 -5.15
C TYR A 39 11.29 -12.00 -4.84
N LEU A 40 10.10 -11.42 -4.94
CA LEU A 40 8.86 -12.04 -4.47
C LEU A 40 8.61 -13.40 -5.10
N ASP A 41 8.81 -13.54 -6.42
CA ASP A 41 8.56 -14.79 -7.12
C ASP A 41 9.52 -15.91 -6.69
N ILE A 42 10.80 -15.57 -6.48
CA ILE A 42 11.82 -16.51 -6.00
C ILE A 42 11.48 -16.97 -4.57
N ASP A 43 11.08 -16.05 -3.70
CA ASP A 43 10.67 -16.36 -2.33
C ASP A 43 9.43 -17.25 -2.29
N ILE A 44 8.46 -17.01 -3.18
CA ILE A 44 7.25 -17.83 -3.30
C ILE A 44 7.61 -19.24 -3.77
N GLU A 45 8.44 -19.36 -4.79
CA GLU A 45 8.85 -20.66 -5.35
C GLU A 45 9.65 -21.48 -4.33
N THR A 46 10.56 -20.83 -3.61
CA THR A 46 11.31 -21.46 -2.51
C THR A 46 10.37 -22.02 -1.44
N ARG A 47 9.31 -21.29 -1.07
CA ARG A 47 8.31 -21.76 -0.08
C ARG A 47 7.50 -22.96 -0.59
N ARG A 48 7.14 -22.98 -1.87
CA ARG A 48 6.41 -24.10 -2.48
C ARG A 48 7.23 -25.38 -2.51
N ASN A 49 8.54 -25.27 -2.76
CA ASN A 49 9.42 -26.43 -2.83
C ASN A 49 9.73 -27.08 -1.48
N ILE A 50 9.48 -26.39 -0.37
CA ILE A 50 9.69 -26.90 1.00
C ILE A 50 8.43 -27.63 1.53
N ALA A 51 7.24 -27.31 1.02
CA ALA A 51 5.96 -27.86 1.46
C ALA A 51 5.60 -29.15 0.72
#